data_AF-A0AB34Z9S3-F1
#
_entry.id   AF-A0AB34Z9S3-F1
#
_cell.length_a   1.000
_cell.length_b   1.000
_cell.length_c   1.000
_cell.angle_alpha   90.00
_cell.angle_beta   90.00
_cell.angle_gamma   90.00
#
_symmetry.space_group_name_H-M   'P 1'
#
loop_
_entity.id
_entity.type
_entity.pdbx_description
1 polymer ?
#
loop_
_entity_poly.entity_id
_entity_poly.type
_entity_poly.pdbx_seq_one_letter_code
_entity_poly.pdbx_strand_id
1 'polypeptide(L)'
;MSSEKSQVVAKSKGGRPPRVEGEKLKRVNLTLRPSLLYGLELLAKAQHRSLSQAMEWALQVGLSSFSVDNEGTTISDILAGVEGEPTEPQNLFRVFMSAPTLLSFEDAMTCEAVFHYRDAGALEDELGRTMAHDAAHEALDNLYWKPVFAHWDQIREQVIAVTSKGGKPAQAPIRDILGVASKGPLLAAYQKAAATRSTAGE
;
A
#
# COMPACT_ATOMS: atom_id res chain seq x y z
N MET A 1 -50.28 29.45 34.38
CA MET A 1 -50.24 27.98 34.49
C MET A 1 -49.52 27.47 33.25
N SER A 2 -48.19 27.43 33.32
CA SER A 2 -47.40 26.20 33.48
C SER A 2 -47.29 25.44 32.16
N SER A 3 -46.29 25.82 31.36
CA SER A 3 -45.74 24.97 30.31
C SER A 3 -44.34 24.55 30.75
N GLU A 4 -44.25 23.30 31.23
CA GLU A 4 -42.99 22.62 31.51
C GLU A 4 -42.15 22.53 30.23
N LYS A 5 -40.98 23.18 30.23
CA LYS A 5 -39.92 22.89 29.29
C LYS A 5 -39.09 21.74 29.85
N SER A 6 -39.41 20.51 29.45
CA SER A 6 -38.52 19.36 29.66
C SER A 6 -37.28 19.53 28.78
N GLN A 7 -36.19 20.01 29.38
CA GLN A 7 -34.85 19.90 28.81
C GLN A 7 -34.48 18.42 28.72
N VAL A 8 -34.43 17.89 27.49
CA VAL A 8 -33.81 16.60 27.23
C VAL A 8 -32.28 16.81 27.27
N VAL A 9 -31.69 16.53 28.43
CA VAL A 9 -30.25 16.38 28.58
C VAL A 9 -29.84 15.12 27.81
N ALA A 10 -29.25 15.29 26.63
CA ALA A 10 -28.66 14.21 25.87
C ALA A 10 -27.48 13.63 26.66
N LYS A 11 -27.68 12.46 27.26
CA LYS A 11 -26.60 11.66 27.87
C LYS A 11 -25.57 11.33 26.78
N SER A 12 -24.36 11.86 26.91
CA SER A 12 -23.21 11.40 26.12
C SER A 12 -22.95 9.94 26.46
N LYS A 13 -23.35 9.03 25.57
CA LYS A 13 -22.89 7.64 25.63
C LYS A 13 -21.38 7.68 25.42
N GLY A 14 -20.63 7.37 26.47
CA GLY A 14 -19.21 7.07 26.39
C GLY A 14 -19.01 5.88 25.47
N GLY A 15 -18.82 6.15 24.18
CA GLY A 15 -18.30 5.19 23.23
C GLY A 15 -16.78 5.17 23.36
N ARG A 16 -16.20 3.97 23.44
CA ARG A 16 -14.77 3.76 23.25
C ARG A 16 -14.33 4.55 22.01
N PRO A 17 -13.21 5.31 22.05
CA PRO A 17 -12.74 6.04 20.89
C PRO A 17 -12.70 5.09 19.68
N PRO A 18 -13.14 5.55 18.50
CA PRO A 18 -13.10 4.72 17.31
C PRO A 18 -11.67 4.20 17.14
N ARG A 19 -11.53 2.88 17.02
CA ARG A 19 -10.23 2.26 16.74
C ARG A 19 -9.71 2.87 15.45
N VAL A 20 -8.44 3.29 15.48
CA VAL A 20 -7.73 3.84 14.32
C VAL A 20 -7.91 2.87 13.15
N GLU A 21 -8.28 3.39 11.98
CA GLU A 21 -8.38 2.57 10.77
C GLU A 21 -6.98 2.05 10.44
N GLY A 22 -6.78 0.74 10.65
CA GLY A 22 -5.46 0.10 10.62
C GLY A 22 -5.31 -0.98 11.70
N GLU A 23 -5.94 -0.81 12.87
CA GLU A 23 -5.90 -1.78 13.98
C GLU A 23 -7.10 -2.74 14.02
N LYS A 24 -7.91 -2.77 12.94
CA LYS A 24 -9.09 -3.65 12.88
C LYS A 24 -8.62 -5.10 12.69
N LEU A 25 -8.57 -5.85 13.79
CA LEU A 25 -8.32 -7.29 13.77
C LEU A 25 -9.25 -7.98 12.76
N LYS A 26 -8.67 -8.63 11.75
CA LYS A 26 -9.40 -9.46 10.78
C LYS A 26 -9.60 -10.85 11.39
N ARG A 27 -10.83 -11.38 11.33
CA ARG A 27 -11.13 -12.74 11.82
C ARG A 27 -10.79 -13.76 10.73
N VAL A 28 -9.99 -14.75 11.07
CA VAL A 28 -9.64 -15.88 10.20
C VAL A 28 -10.22 -17.16 10.81
N ASN A 29 -10.91 -17.95 10.00
CA ASN A 29 -11.35 -19.30 10.37
C ASN A 29 -10.43 -20.32 9.69
N LEU A 30 -9.88 -21.26 10.46
CA LEU A 30 -8.91 -22.24 9.98
C LEU A 30 -9.41 -23.66 10.23
N THR A 31 -9.24 -24.53 9.24
CA THR A 31 -9.43 -25.98 9.39
C THR A 31 -8.06 -26.61 9.54
N LEU A 32 -7.80 -27.24 10.70
CA LEU A 32 -6.50 -27.83 11.02
C LEU A 32 -6.62 -29.34 11.18
N ARG A 33 -5.52 -30.06 10.89
CA ARG A 33 -5.41 -31.47 11.29
C ARG A 33 -5.47 -31.58 12.82
N PRO A 34 -6.11 -32.62 13.40
CA PRO A 34 -6.24 -32.74 14.85
C PRO A 34 -4.91 -32.68 15.62
N SER A 35 -3.84 -33.25 15.06
CA SER A 35 -2.49 -33.20 15.65
C SER A 35 -1.92 -31.78 15.74
N LEU A 36 -2.18 -30.92 14.75
CA LEU A 36 -1.73 -29.52 14.75
C LEU A 36 -2.51 -28.70 15.77
N LEU A 37 -3.83 -28.92 15.87
CA LEU A 37 -4.66 -28.25 16.88
C LEU A 37 -4.19 -28.62 18.29
N TYR A 38 -3.98 -29.91 18.57
CA TYR A 38 -3.49 -30.35 19.87
C TYR A 38 -2.11 -29.77 20.20
N GLY A 39 -1.18 -29.73 19.23
CA GLY A 39 0.11 -29.07 19.39
C GLY A 39 -0.02 -27.58 19.75
N LEU A 40 -0.96 -26.87 19.11
CA LEU A 40 -1.24 -25.47 19.41
C LEU A 40 -1.85 -25.27 20.81
N GLU A 41 -2.73 -26.17 21.27
CA GLU A 41 -3.27 -26.14 22.62
C GLU A 41 -2.18 -26.36 23.69
N LEU A 42 -1.23 -27.27 23.44
CA LEU A 42 -0.06 -27.46 24.30
C LEU A 42 0.82 -26.21 24.35
N LEU A 43 1.07 -25.59 23.20
CA LEU A 43 1.83 -24.34 23.10
C LEU A 43 1.16 -23.22 23.90
N ALA A 44 -0.16 -23.08 23.78
CA ALA A 44 -0.95 -22.09 24.52
C ALA A 44 -0.83 -22.29 26.04
N LYS A 45 -0.93 -23.54 26.50
CA LYS A 45 -0.73 -23.89 27.92
C LYS A 45 0.68 -23.56 28.40
N ALA A 46 1.70 -23.93 27.61
CA ALA A 46 3.11 -23.70 27.96
C ALA A 46 3.45 -22.21 28.07
N GLN A 47 2.85 -21.36 27.22
CA GLN A 47 3.07 -19.92 27.23
C GLN A 47 2.11 -19.15 28.14
N HIS A 48 1.16 -19.82 28.79
CA HIS A 48 0.06 -19.19 29.54
C HIS A 48 -0.72 -18.16 28.72
N ARG A 49 -1.01 -18.48 27.45
CA ARG A 49 -1.70 -17.59 26.49
C ARG A 49 -2.99 -18.23 25.99
N SER A 50 -3.87 -17.40 25.42
CA SER A 50 -5.04 -17.92 24.69
C SER A 50 -4.61 -18.64 23.40
N LEU A 51 -5.46 -19.52 22.88
CA LEU A 51 -5.19 -20.26 21.64
C LEU A 51 -4.94 -19.32 20.46
N SER A 52 -5.69 -18.21 20.37
CA SER A 52 -5.51 -17.19 19.33
C SER A 52 -4.15 -16.50 19.42
N GLN A 53 -3.70 -16.15 20.63
CA GLN A 53 -2.37 -15.54 20.83
C GLN A 53 -1.23 -16.53 20.58
N ALA A 54 -1.41 -17.80 20.91
CA ALA A 54 -0.44 -18.84 20.58
C ALA A 54 -0.33 -19.06 19.06
N MET A 55 -1.47 -18.99 18.34
CA MET A 55 -1.49 -19.06 16.88
C MET A 55 -0.78 -17.85 16.25
N GLU A 56 -1.09 -16.64 16.71
CA GLU A 56 -0.46 -15.42 16.24
C GLU A 56 1.06 -15.46 16.43
N TRP A 57 1.52 -15.90 17.60
CA TRP A 57 2.95 -16.07 17.85
C TRP A 57 3.59 -17.13 16.95
N ALA A 58 2.95 -18.28 16.76
CA ALA A 58 3.46 -19.33 15.89
C ALA A 58 3.56 -18.85 14.42
N LEU A 59 2.58 -18.07 13.96
CA LEU A 59 2.61 -17.42 12.66
C LEU A 59 3.77 -16.42 12.57
N GLN A 60 3.95 -15.55 13.56
CA GLN A 60 5.07 -14.59 13.60
C GLN A 60 6.42 -15.31 13.48
N VAL A 61 6.64 -16.36 14.27
CA VAL A 61 7.87 -17.17 14.20
C VAL A 61 8.05 -17.82 12.82
N GLY A 62 6.96 -18.34 12.24
CA GLY A 62 6.99 -18.89 10.87
C GLY A 62 7.39 -17.84 9.83
N LEU A 63 6.80 -16.64 9.89
CA LEU A 63 7.08 -15.55 8.96
C LEU A 63 8.50 -15.01 9.11
N SER A 64 9.03 -14.95 10.34
CA SER A 64 10.41 -14.50 10.61
C SER A 64 11.47 -15.54 10.28
N SER A 65 11.10 -16.81 10.13
CA SER A 65 12.06 -17.89 9.82
C SER A 65 12.12 -18.23 8.33
N PHE A 66 11.14 -17.78 7.55
CA PHE A 66 11.11 -18.01 6.11
C PHE A 66 11.83 -16.88 5.35
N SER A 67 12.94 -17.22 4.70
CA SER A 67 13.65 -16.33 3.77
C SER A 67 12.98 -16.41 2.41
N VAL A 68 12.59 -15.26 1.86
CA VAL A 68 11.82 -15.18 0.62
C VAL A 68 12.70 -15.42 -0.60
N ASP A 69 13.87 -14.78 -0.61
CA ASP A 69 14.92 -15.01 -1.58
C ASP A 69 16.19 -15.47 -0.83
N ASN A 70 17.13 -16.10 -1.53
CA ASN A 70 18.40 -16.59 -0.94
C ASN A 70 19.31 -15.45 -0.41
N GLU A 71 18.82 -14.20 -0.44
CA GLU A 71 19.50 -12.99 0.01
C GLU A 71 19.20 -12.61 1.47
N GLY A 72 18.36 -13.39 2.17
CA GLY A 72 18.17 -13.29 3.62
C GLY A 72 17.04 -12.38 4.08
N THR A 73 16.28 -11.77 3.16
CA THR A 73 15.07 -10.99 3.49
C THR A 73 13.94 -11.93 3.94
N THR A 74 13.41 -11.73 5.15
CA THR A 74 12.28 -12.52 5.67
C THR A 74 10.94 -11.87 5.35
N ILE A 75 9.85 -12.65 5.41
CA ILE A 75 8.50 -12.06 5.25
C ILE A 75 8.23 -11.03 6.35
N SER A 76 8.76 -11.25 7.56
CA SER A 76 8.64 -10.28 8.65
C SER A 76 9.30 -8.93 8.34
N ASP A 77 10.46 -8.92 7.67
CA ASP A 77 11.15 -7.69 7.28
C ASP A 77 10.33 -6.88 6.27
N ILE A 78 9.71 -7.58 5.30
CA ILE A 78 8.83 -6.97 4.31
C ILE A 78 7.58 -6.38 5.01
N LEU A 79 6.96 -7.13 5.93
CA LEU A 79 5.76 -6.70 6.65
C LEU A 79 6.02 -5.53 7.60
N ALA A 80 7.24 -5.37 8.13
CA ALA A 80 7.57 -4.25 9.00
C ALA A 80 7.41 -2.88 8.30
N GLY A 81 7.50 -2.85 6.97
CA GLY A 81 7.29 -1.65 6.16
C GLY A 81 5.90 -1.52 5.54
N VAL A 82 4.99 -2.46 5.78
CA VAL A 82 3.62 -2.45 5.26
C VAL A 82 2.72 -1.66 6.22
N GLU A 83 2.09 -0.61 5.71
CA GLU A 83 1.12 0.20 6.44
C GLU A 83 -0.25 0.03 5.79
N GLY A 84 -1.31 -0.26 6.56
CA GLY A 84 -2.65 -0.41 6.00
C GLY A 84 -2.94 -1.78 5.38
N GLU A 85 -3.72 -1.84 4.29
CA GLU A 85 -4.08 -3.11 3.66
C GLU A 85 -2.94 -3.66 2.79
N PRO A 86 -2.63 -4.97 2.85
CA PRO A 86 -1.51 -5.56 2.08
C PRO A 86 -1.61 -5.40 0.55
N THR A 87 -2.82 -5.21 0.04
CA THR A 87 -3.11 -5.04 -1.39
C THR A 87 -3.08 -3.58 -1.84
N GLU A 88 -2.80 -2.64 -0.95
CA GLU A 88 -2.66 -1.24 -1.33
C GLU A 88 -1.48 -1.07 -2.31
N PRO A 89 -1.62 -0.19 -3.31
CA PRO A 89 -0.59 0.05 -4.32
C PRO A 89 0.81 0.32 -3.75
N GLN A 90 0.88 1.08 -2.66
CA GLN A 90 2.14 1.40 -1.99
C GLN A 90 2.79 0.16 -1.39
N ASN A 91 2.00 -0.72 -0.77
CA ASN A 91 2.48 -1.97 -0.17
C ASN A 91 2.92 -2.95 -1.25
N LEU A 92 2.16 -3.08 -2.35
CA LEU A 92 2.57 -3.88 -3.51
C LEU A 92 3.90 -3.39 -4.09
N PHE A 93 4.07 -2.07 -4.23
CA PHE A 93 5.32 -1.48 -4.72
C PHE A 93 6.50 -1.73 -3.77
N ARG A 94 6.29 -1.68 -2.45
CA ARG A 94 7.32 -2.04 -1.46
C ARG A 94 7.74 -3.52 -1.57
N VAL A 95 6.76 -4.41 -1.73
CA VAL A 95 7.03 -5.85 -1.96
C VAL A 95 7.80 -6.02 -3.27
N PHE A 96 7.44 -5.30 -4.34
CA PHE A 96 8.18 -5.35 -5.62
C PHE A 96 9.66 -4.98 -5.46
N MET A 97 9.96 -3.94 -4.68
CA MET A 97 11.34 -3.46 -4.48
C MET A 97 12.21 -4.43 -3.67
N SER A 98 11.62 -5.35 -2.91
CA SER A 98 12.34 -6.22 -1.97
C SER A 98 12.27 -7.71 -2.33
N ALA A 99 11.12 -8.17 -2.81
CA ALA A 99 10.85 -9.55 -3.17
C ALA A 99 9.76 -9.64 -4.27
N PRO A 100 10.09 -9.30 -5.54
CA PRO A 100 9.11 -9.26 -6.63
C PRO A 100 8.50 -10.64 -6.94
N THR A 101 9.16 -11.74 -6.52
CA THR A 101 8.69 -13.12 -6.68
C THR A 101 7.42 -13.44 -5.88
N LEU A 102 7.09 -12.65 -4.87
CA LEU A 102 5.86 -12.80 -4.07
C LEU A 102 4.63 -12.17 -4.71
N LEU A 103 4.81 -11.36 -5.75
CA LEU A 103 3.71 -10.68 -6.41
C LEU A 103 3.05 -11.58 -7.46
N SER A 104 1.76 -11.33 -7.70
CA SER A 104 1.12 -11.87 -8.89
C SER A 104 1.81 -11.33 -10.15
N PHE A 105 1.72 -12.06 -11.26
CA PHE A 105 2.30 -11.60 -12.52
C PHE A 105 1.79 -10.20 -12.91
N GLU A 106 0.49 -9.94 -12.76
CA GLU A 106 -0.12 -8.65 -13.11
C GLU A 106 0.39 -7.51 -12.22
N ASP A 107 0.52 -7.75 -10.90
CA ASP A 107 1.01 -6.75 -9.96
C ASP A 107 2.50 -6.46 -10.20
N ALA A 108 3.30 -7.50 -10.45
CA ALA A 108 4.72 -7.35 -10.77
C ALA A 108 4.93 -6.52 -12.04
N MET A 109 4.17 -6.80 -13.11
CA MET A 109 4.25 -6.02 -14.35
C MET A 109 3.79 -4.57 -14.17
N THR A 110 2.78 -4.35 -13.33
CA THR A 110 2.29 -2.99 -13.02
C THR A 110 3.36 -2.20 -12.25
N CYS A 111 3.98 -2.80 -11.24
CA CYS A 111 5.09 -2.21 -10.51
C CYS A 111 6.28 -1.94 -11.43
N GLU A 112 6.62 -2.88 -12.34
CA GLU A 112 7.70 -2.71 -13.32
C GLU A 112 7.42 -1.54 -14.26
N ALA A 113 6.19 -1.40 -14.75
CA ALA A 113 5.79 -0.30 -15.64
C ALA A 113 5.99 1.07 -14.95
N VAL A 114 5.63 1.16 -13.67
CA VAL A 114 5.77 2.36 -12.86
C VAL A 114 7.24 2.62 -12.52
N PHE A 115 7.97 1.62 -12.05
CA PHE A 115 9.37 1.76 -11.62
C PHE A 115 10.31 2.14 -12.78
N HIS A 116 10.12 1.53 -13.95
CA HIS A 116 10.90 1.84 -15.14
C HIS A 116 10.30 2.96 -16.00
N TYR A 117 9.29 3.67 -15.48
CA TYR A 117 8.74 4.80 -16.20
C TYR A 117 9.77 5.93 -16.23
N ARG A 118 10.17 6.33 -17.45
CA ARG A 118 11.27 7.28 -17.67
C ARG A 118 11.08 8.61 -16.96
N ASP A 119 9.83 9.04 -16.78
CA ASP A 119 9.53 10.35 -16.20
C ASP A 119 9.91 10.41 -14.71
N ALA A 120 9.85 9.30 -13.95
CA ALA A 120 10.12 9.32 -12.51
C ALA A 120 11.57 9.73 -12.21
N GLY A 121 12.56 9.04 -12.81
CA GLY A 121 13.98 9.38 -12.64
C GLY A 121 14.35 10.73 -13.23
N ALA A 122 13.75 11.10 -14.38
CA ALA A 122 14.00 12.41 -14.98
C ALA A 122 13.46 13.57 -14.13
N LEU A 123 12.31 13.39 -13.47
CA LEU A 123 11.77 14.37 -12.51
C LEU A 123 12.64 14.49 -11.27
N GLU A 124 13.09 13.36 -10.71
CA GLU A 124 13.99 13.35 -9.54
C GLU A 124 15.28 14.14 -9.81
N ASP A 125 15.91 13.92 -10.98
CA ASP A 125 17.09 14.64 -11.41
C ASP A 125 16.85 16.16 -11.57
N GLU A 126 15.72 16.56 -12.17
CA GLU A 126 15.37 17.97 -12.40
C GLU A 126 15.06 18.69 -11.07
N LEU A 127 14.35 18.02 -10.16
CA LEU A 127 14.07 18.52 -8.82
C LEU A 127 15.36 18.63 -8.00
N GLY A 128 16.21 17.60 -7.98
CA GLY A 128 17.45 17.60 -7.22
C GLY A 128 18.47 18.68 -7.64
N ARG A 129 18.36 19.19 -8.88
CA ARG A 129 19.16 20.34 -9.35
C ARG A 129 18.64 21.69 -8.88
N THR A 130 17.36 21.78 -8.52
CA THR A 130 16.67 23.06 -8.27
C THR A 130 16.35 23.29 -6.80
N MET A 131 16.32 22.23 -5.98
CA MET A 131 15.99 22.33 -4.56
C MET A 131 16.81 21.35 -3.69
N ALA A 132 16.73 21.53 -2.37
CA ALA A 132 17.35 20.62 -1.41
C ALA A 132 16.74 19.22 -1.51
N HIS A 133 17.51 18.19 -1.13
CA HIS A 133 17.13 16.78 -1.29
C HIS A 133 15.75 16.45 -0.68
N ASP A 134 15.50 16.85 0.56
CA ASP A 134 14.22 16.57 1.24
C ASP A 134 13.03 17.23 0.52
N ALA A 135 13.20 18.47 0.06
CA ALA A 135 12.18 19.18 -0.71
C ALA A 135 11.96 18.56 -2.09
N ALA A 136 13.02 18.07 -2.74
CA ALA A 136 12.93 17.36 -4.02
C ALA A 136 12.16 16.04 -3.87
N HIS A 137 12.42 15.31 -2.78
CA HIS A 137 11.71 14.07 -2.46
C HIS A 137 10.22 14.32 -2.22
N GLU A 138 9.88 15.32 -1.41
CA GLU A 138 8.48 15.71 -1.17
C GLU A 138 7.78 16.19 -2.46
N ALA A 139 8.48 16.95 -3.30
CA ALA A 139 7.95 17.39 -4.58
C ALA A 139 7.71 16.21 -5.53
N LEU A 140 8.63 15.25 -5.61
CA LEU A 140 8.48 14.03 -6.42
C LEU A 140 7.29 13.19 -5.94
N ASP A 141 7.14 13.03 -4.63
CA ASP A 141 6.02 12.31 -4.03
C ASP A 141 4.67 12.92 -4.45
N ASN A 142 4.55 14.24 -4.33
CA ASN A 142 3.32 14.95 -4.68
C ASN A 142 3.04 15.01 -6.19
N LEU A 143 4.08 15.15 -7.01
CA LEU A 143 3.93 15.29 -8.46
C LEU A 143 3.73 13.95 -9.18
N TYR A 144 4.38 12.89 -8.70
CA TYR A 144 4.43 11.59 -9.38
C TYR A 144 3.81 10.47 -8.54
N TRP A 145 4.38 10.14 -7.38
CA TRP A 145 4.03 8.91 -6.65
C TRP A 145 2.58 8.90 -6.15
N LYS A 146 2.12 9.96 -5.49
CA LYS A 146 0.72 10.06 -5.02
C LYS A 146 -0.28 9.93 -6.18
N PRO A 147 -0.16 10.68 -7.29
CA PRO A 147 -1.02 10.49 -8.45
C PRO A 147 -0.99 9.09 -9.05
N VAL A 148 0.20 8.47 -9.13
CA VAL A 148 0.35 7.09 -9.64
C VAL A 148 -0.44 6.11 -8.78
N PHE A 149 -0.28 6.16 -7.45
CA PHE A 149 -1.02 5.27 -6.55
C PHE A 149 -2.53 5.56 -6.56
N ALA A 150 -2.94 6.80 -6.73
CA ALA A 150 -4.35 7.17 -6.86
C ALA A 150 -5.00 6.63 -8.15
N HIS A 151 -4.24 6.43 -9.22
CA HIS A 151 -4.72 5.89 -10.50
C HIS A 151 -4.27 4.44 -10.74
N TRP A 152 -3.91 3.72 -9.68
CA TRP A 152 -3.30 2.39 -9.78
C TRP A 152 -4.12 1.41 -10.60
N ASP A 153 -5.44 1.34 -10.36
CA ASP A 153 -6.31 0.40 -11.08
C ASP A 153 -6.35 0.68 -12.59
N GLN A 154 -6.38 1.96 -12.98
CA GLN A 154 -6.35 2.36 -14.40
C GLN A 154 -5.00 2.01 -15.03
N ILE A 155 -3.90 2.24 -14.30
CA ILE A 155 -2.56 1.87 -14.76
C ILE A 155 -2.46 0.35 -14.94
N ARG A 156 -2.92 -0.43 -13.95
CA ARG A 156 -2.93 -1.89 -13.99
C ARG A 156 -3.73 -2.41 -15.19
N GLU A 157 -4.94 -1.90 -15.43
CA GLU A 157 -5.75 -2.29 -16.59
C GLU A 157 -5.01 -2.07 -17.91
N GLN A 158 -4.35 -0.91 -18.07
CA GLN A 158 -3.58 -0.62 -19.29
C GLN A 158 -2.33 -1.50 -19.42
N VAL A 159 -1.62 -1.76 -18.32
CA VAL A 159 -0.46 -2.65 -18.32
C VAL A 159 -0.86 -4.07 -18.70
N ILE A 160 -1.97 -4.59 -18.17
CA ILE A 160 -2.52 -5.90 -18.53
C ILE A 160 -2.91 -5.92 -20.03
N ALA A 161 -3.55 -4.86 -20.52
CA ALA A 161 -3.94 -4.75 -21.93
C ALA A 161 -2.74 -4.72 -22.90
N VAL A 162 -1.62 -4.13 -22.48
CA VAL A 162 -0.37 -4.09 -23.25
C VAL A 162 0.35 -5.43 -23.21
N THR A 163 0.52 -6.01 -22.02
CA THR A 163 1.29 -7.25 -21.83
C THR A 163 0.57 -8.48 -22.40
N SER A 164 -0.76 -8.54 -22.32
CA SER A 164 -1.57 -9.60 -22.95
C SER A 164 -1.40 -9.67 -24.48
N LYS A 165 -0.97 -8.59 -25.12
CA LYS A 165 -0.66 -8.52 -26.56
C LYS A 165 0.81 -8.77 -26.88
N GLY A 166 1.63 -9.15 -25.88
CA GLY A 166 3.08 -9.32 -26.01
C GLY A 166 3.87 -8.01 -25.98
N GLY A 167 3.23 -6.90 -25.60
CA GLY A 167 3.89 -5.60 -25.39
C GLY A 167 4.70 -5.57 -24.09
N LYS A 168 5.59 -4.57 -23.96
CA LYS A 168 6.37 -4.35 -22.73
C LYS A 168 5.58 -3.48 -21.75
N PRO A 169 5.64 -3.74 -20.43
CA PRO A 169 4.91 -2.94 -19.42
C PRO A 169 5.17 -1.43 -19.54
N ALA A 170 6.41 -1.04 -19.82
CA ALA A 170 6.81 0.37 -20.02
C ALA A 170 6.12 1.09 -21.20
N GLN A 171 5.39 0.38 -22.06
CA GLN A 171 4.58 0.97 -23.14
C GLN A 171 3.19 1.42 -22.66
N ALA A 172 2.81 1.13 -21.41
CA ALA A 172 1.58 1.64 -20.83
C ALA A 172 1.60 3.18 -20.81
N PRO A 173 0.50 3.86 -21.20
CA PRO A 173 0.43 5.31 -21.34
C PRO A 173 0.26 6.01 -19.99
N ILE A 174 1.17 5.76 -19.03
CA ILE A 174 1.08 6.28 -17.65
C ILE A 174 0.95 7.80 -17.64
N ARG A 175 1.73 8.53 -18.44
CA ARG A 175 1.66 9.99 -18.54
C ARG A 175 0.27 10.49 -18.97
N ASP A 176 -0.40 9.79 -19.88
CA ASP A 176 -1.75 10.14 -20.35
C ASP A 176 -2.79 9.85 -19.26
N ILE A 177 -2.66 8.74 -18.53
CA ILE A 177 -3.49 8.39 -17.38
C ILE A 177 -3.36 9.47 -16.29
N LEU A 178 -2.14 9.95 -16.06
CA LEU A 178 -1.86 11.04 -15.14
C LEU A 178 -2.24 12.43 -15.70
N GLY A 179 -2.82 12.54 -16.89
CA GLY A 179 -3.20 13.82 -17.50
C GLY A 179 -2.03 14.78 -17.74
N VAL A 180 -0.81 14.26 -17.86
CA VAL A 180 0.40 15.05 -18.06
C VAL A 180 0.61 15.27 -19.56
N ALA A 181 0.75 16.53 -19.98
CA ALA A 181 0.97 16.84 -21.39
C ALA A 181 2.26 16.20 -21.92
N SER A 182 2.21 15.60 -23.12
CA SER A 182 3.37 14.96 -23.77
C SER A 182 4.38 15.95 -24.35
N LYS A 183 4.02 17.24 -24.46
CA LYS A 183 4.86 18.31 -25.01
C LYS A 183 5.26 19.31 -23.92
N GLY A 184 6.49 19.81 -24.02
CA GLY A 184 7.05 20.84 -23.14
C GLY A 184 8.00 20.28 -22.07
N PRO A 185 8.57 21.16 -21.22
CA PRO A 185 9.44 20.76 -20.12
C PRO A 185 8.71 19.81 -19.15
N LEU A 186 9.40 18.76 -18.71
CA LEU A 186 8.81 17.67 -17.93
C LEU A 186 8.22 18.16 -16.62
N LEU A 187 9.03 18.84 -15.79
CA LEU A 187 8.59 19.37 -14.51
C LEU A 187 7.38 20.31 -14.65
N ALA A 188 7.40 21.21 -15.63
CA ALA A 188 6.30 22.13 -15.88
C ALA A 188 4.99 21.40 -16.28
N ALA A 189 5.10 20.31 -17.05
CA ALA A 189 3.94 19.50 -17.43
C ALA A 189 3.33 18.79 -16.21
N TYR A 190 4.16 18.23 -15.32
CA TYR A 190 3.71 17.60 -14.07
C TYR A 190 3.10 18.61 -13.09
N GLN A 191 3.72 19.79 -12.93
CA GLN A 191 3.17 20.87 -12.11
C GLN A 191 1.81 21.34 -12.61
N LYS A 192 1.65 21.50 -13.93
CA LYS A 192 0.35 21.87 -14.53
C LYS A 192 -0.71 20.79 -14.33
N ALA A 193 -0.34 19.53 -14.49
CA ALA A 193 -1.26 18.41 -14.24
C ALA A 193 -1.68 18.35 -12.77
N ALA A 194 -0.73 18.57 -11.84
CA ALA A 194 -1.02 18.62 -10.41
C ALA A 194 -1.97 19.78 -10.05
N ALA A 195 -1.76 20.98 -10.62
CA ALA A 195 -2.66 22.11 -10.43
C ALA A 195 -4.09 21.79 -10.93
N THR A 196 -4.21 21.19 -12.11
CA THR A 196 -5.51 20.77 -12.67
C THR A 196 -6.23 19.77 -11.77
N ARG A 197 -5.50 18.78 -11.21
CA ARG A 197 -6.05 17.81 -10.26
C ARG A 197 -6.55 18.47 -8.98
N SER A 198 -5.78 19.42 -8.44
CA SER A 198 -6.18 20.17 -7.25
C SER A 198 -7.48 20.95 -7.46
N THR A 199 -7.67 21.54 -8.65
CA THR A 199 -8.89 22.30 -8.97
C THR A 199 -10.12 21.43 -9.27
N ALA A 200 -9.92 20.13 -9.55
CA ALA A 200 -11.01 19.19 -9.84
C ALA A 200 -11.51 18.45 -8.57
N GLY A 201 -10.82 18.62 -7.44
CA GLY A 201 -11.11 17.97 -6.16
C GLY A 201 -11.77 18.87 -5.09
N GLU A 202 -12.22 20.07 -5.46
CA GLU A 202 -13.12 20.94 -4.67
C GLU A 202 -14.55 20.90 -5.22
#